data_AF-A0A399EGD0-F1
#
_entry.id   AF-A0A399EGD0-F1
#
_cell.length_a   1.000
_cell.length_b   1.000
_cell.length_c   1.000
_cell.angle_alpha   90.00
_cell.angle_beta   90.00
_cell.angle_gamma   90.00
#
_symmetry.space_group_name_H-M   'P 1'
#
loop_
_entity.id
_entity.type
_entity.pdbx_description
1 polymer ?
#
loop_
_entity_poly.entity_id
_entity_poly.type
_entity_poly.pdbx_seq_one_letter_code
_entity_poly.pdbx_strand_id
1 'polypeptide(L)'
;MRYYALWLSLLLQGMQGQANPELLQALLKHSRSPLLAYDLPLLVQLFKHRVLSIAQPSSTAHPHLTRLLRAARAQPSREPLPQALLALAEGLYRYPQLEARPLLEESLPALEAEWAEEALRAVAHLCALEGQPLPEPYRSMACSLRPEARALFLPAELPTLNLTTPYLETLGKAQLQGYPNLRPRSLELLTLLLAHPEGITGEALAHELYSEPNPQALKTELCRLRQQGFDIQNRPYRLLTPIEADFLKLQEALQQNQLHPALALYQGPLLPRSQAPGVEALRNRIEEQLKRRVLDHPDPEPLYRLAQKLPDDLALWEALLQRLPAQDPRYPAVLAWARRLSAQYR
;
A
#
# COMPACT_ATOMS: atom_id res chain seq x y z
N MET A 1 0.01 -27.94 -20.15
CA MET A 1 1.24 -27.14 -19.87
C MET A 1 0.93 -25.89 -19.07
N ARG A 2 0.21 -24.89 -19.59
CA ARG A 2 -0.10 -23.60 -18.89
C ARG A 2 -0.64 -23.75 -17.45
N TYR A 3 -1.59 -24.67 -17.24
CA TYR A 3 -2.20 -24.86 -15.92
C TYR A 3 -1.41 -25.76 -14.98
N TYR A 4 -0.52 -26.60 -15.50
CA TYR A 4 0.13 -27.65 -14.70
C TYR A 4 1.29 -27.10 -13.86
N ALA A 5 2.08 -26.16 -14.40
CA ALA A 5 3.24 -25.58 -13.70
C ALA A 5 2.83 -24.54 -12.64
N LEU A 6 1.86 -23.68 -12.95
CA LEU A 6 1.25 -22.76 -11.99
C LEU A 6 0.61 -23.53 -10.83
N TRP A 7 -0.06 -24.65 -11.13
CA TRP A 7 -0.68 -25.50 -10.11
C TRP A 7 0.36 -26.25 -9.28
N LEU A 8 1.44 -26.73 -9.89
CA LEU A 8 2.55 -27.36 -9.17
C LEU A 8 3.24 -26.38 -8.22
N SER A 9 3.49 -25.15 -8.67
CA SER A 9 4.18 -24.12 -7.90
C SER A 9 3.33 -23.61 -6.72
N LEU A 10 2.01 -23.54 -6.87
CA LEU A 10 1.07 -23.24 -5.78
C LEU A 10 0.96 -24.40 -4.78
N LEU A 11 0.95 -25.65 -5.26
CA LEU A 11 0.88 -26.86 -4.43
C LEU A 11 2.16 -27.07 -3.60
N LEU A 12 3.32 -26.83 -4.22
CA LEU A 12 4.64 -26.81 -3.58
C LEU A 12 4.71 -25.85 -2.38
N GLN A 13 4.10 -24.68 -2.54
CA GLN A 13 4.13 -23.58 -1.57
C GLN A 13 3.24 -23.85 -0.34
N GLY A 14 2.06 -24.43 -0.54
CA GLY A 14 1.16 -24.82 0.55
C GLY A 14 1.74 -25.88 1.50
N MET A 15 2.85 -26.52 1.12
CA MET A 15 3.52 -27.55 1.91
C MET A 15 4.76 -27.07 2.69
N GLN A 16 5.29 -25.88 2.40
CA GLN A 16 6.55 -25.41 3.00
C GLN A 16 6.37 -24.56 4.27
N GLY A 17 5.14 -24.26 4.70
CA GLY A 17 4.92 -23.58 5.99
C GLY A 17 3.45 -23.57 6.38
N GLN A 18 3.05 -24.56 7.19
CA GLN A 18 1.69 -24.79 7.73
C GLN A 18 0.53 -24.58 6.72
N ALA A 19 0.04 -25.68 6.15
CA ALA A 19 -1.20 -25.71 5.37
C ALA A 19 -2.36 -25.06 6.14
N ASN A 20 -2.78 -23.85 5.72
CA ASN A 20 -3.97 -23.18 6.23
C ASN A 20 -5.19 -23.57 5.38
N PRO A 21 -6.08 -24.44 5.88
CA PRO A 21 -7.25 -24.92 5.14
C PRO A 21 -8.26 -23.81 4.79
N GLU A 22 -8.26 -22.69 5.53
CA GLU A 22 -9.16 -21.57 5.28
C GLU A 22 -8.76 -20.76 4.04
N LEU A 23 -7.44 -20.69 3.77
CA LEU A 23 -6.88 -19.93 2.64
C LEU A 23 -7.21 -20.60 1.31
N LEU A 24 -7.18 -21.93 1.27
CA LEU A 24 -7.61 -22.72 0.12
C LEU A 24 -9.14 -22.58 -0.11
N GLN A 25 -9.94 -22.60 0.96
CA GLN A 25 -11.39 -22.36 0.87
C GLN A 25 -11.71 -20.96 0.36
N ALA A 26 -10.94 -19.94 0.76
CA ALA A 26 -11.15 -18.56 0.32
C ALA A 26 -10.86 -18.37 -1.18
N LEU A 27 -9.78 -19.00 -1.68
CA LEU A 27 -9.43 -19.02 -3.11
C LEU A 27 -10.48 -19.74 -3.96
N LEU A 28 -10.96 -20.89 -3.51
CA LEU A 28 -12.01 -21.66 -4.20
C LEU A 28 -13.36 -20.94 -4.23
N LYS A 29 -13.70 -20.16 -3.20
CA LYS A 29 -14.93 -19.34 -3.17
C LYS A 29 -14.93 -18.20 -4.19
N HIS A 30 -13.75 -17.75 -4.62
CA HIS A 30 -13.60 -16.63 -5.56
C HIS A 30 -13.47 -17.07 -7.03
N SER A 31 -13.15 -18.34 -7.31
CA SER A 31 -13.14 -18.89 -8.68
C SER A 31 -14.51 -19.46 -9.06
N ARG A 32 -15.37 -18.65 -9.71
CA ARG A 32 -16.69 -19.09 -10.20
C ARG A 32 -16.64 -19.51 -11.68
N SER A 33 -16.51 -20.83 -11.93
CA SER A 33 -16.80 -21.59 -13.18
C SER A 33 -15.67 -21.82 -14.22
N PRO A 34 -15.73 -22.91 -15.03
CA PRO A 34 -15.86 -24.31 -14.68
C PRO A 34 -14.53 -25.07 -14.92
N LEU A 35 -14.14 -25.87 -13.94
CA LEU A 35 -13.09 -26.88 -14.06
C LEU A 35 -13.53 -27.95 -15.07
N LEU A 36 -12.67 -28.29 -16.05
CA LEU A 36 -12.93 -29.42 -16.94
C LEU A 36 -11.83 -30.49 -16.91
N ALA A 37 -12.37 -31.71 -16.88
CA ALA A 37 -11.90 -33.05 -17.23
C ALA A 37 -10.84 -33.80 -16.40
N TYR A 38 -9.92 -33.18 -15.67
CA TYR A 38 -8.84 -33.99 -15.03
C TYR A 38 -8.72 -33.86 -13.50
N ASP A 39 -9.46 -32.97 -12.86
CA ASP A 39 -9.23 -32.58 -11.46
C ASP A 39 -10.38 -32.88 -10.50
N LEU A 40 -10.88 -34.12 -10.45
CA LEU A 40 -11.73 -34.55 -9.32
C LEU A 40 -11.12 -35.72 -8.50
N PRO A 41 -10.53 -36.75 -9.13
CA PRO A 41 -9.99 -37.88 -8.37
C PRO A 41 -8.75 -37.53 -7.55
N LEU A 42 -7.91 -36.61 -8.04
CA LEU A 42 -6.66 -36.20 -7.37
C LEU A 42 -6.91 -35.27 -6.18
N LEU A 43 -7.87 -34.36 -6.31
CA LEU A 43 -8.34 -33.49 -5.23
C LEU A 43 -9.00 -34.31 -4.11
N VAL A 44 -9.81 -35.32 -4.45
CA VAL A 44 -10.39 -36.23 -3.44
C VAL A 44 -9.31 -37.06 -2.74
N GLN A 45 -8.21 -37.42 -3.40
CA GLN A 45 -7.11 -38.18 -2.82
C GLN A 45 -6.20 -37.34 -1.91
N LEU A 46 -5.87 -36.11 -2.31
CA LEU A 46 -5.03 -35.18 -1.51
C LEU A 46 -5.74 -34.69 -0.24
N PHE A 47 -7.07 -34.58 -0.27
CA PHE A 47 -7.86 -34.04 0.85
C PHE A 47 -8.59 -35.11 1.69
N LYS A 48 -8.65 -36.39 1.29
CA LYS A 48 -9.34 -37.43 2.08
C LYS A 48 -8.61 -37.88 3.35
N HIS A 49 -7.31 -37.66 3.48
CA HIS A 49 -6.53 -38.24 4.58
C HIS A 49 -6.34 -37.34 5.82
N ARG A 50 -7.30 -36.45 6.12
CA ARG A 50 -7.25 -35.64 7.35
C ARG A 50 -8.47 -35.75 8.27
N VAL A 51 -9.11 -36.92 8.33
CA VAL A 51 -10.14 -37.18 9.35
C VAL A 51 -9.61 -37.94 10.57
N LEU A 52 -8.40 -38.49 10.60
CA LEU A 52 -7.94 -39.18 11.80
C LEU A 52 -6.48 -38.85 12.14
N SER A 53 -6.31 -38.49 13.41
CA SER A 53 -5.07 -38.32 14.17
C SER A 53 -4.43 -36.94 14.15
N ILE A 54 -4.82 -36.19 15.18
CA ILE A 54 -3.94 -35.41 16.05
C ILE A 54 -2.58 -36.12 16.23
N ALA A 55 -1.52 -35.30 16.31
CA ALA A 55 -0.12 -35.62 16.63
C ALA A 55 0.82 -35.94 15.44
N GLN A 56 1.80 -35.04 15.29
CA GLN A 56 3.06 -35.08 14.52
C GLN A 56 3.06 -34.54 13.06
N PRO A 57 4.04 -33.66 12.72
CA PRO A 57 4.25 -33.15 11.38
C PRO A 57 5.11 -34.17 10.59
N SER A 58 4.50 -35.00 9.77
CA SER A 58 5.25 -35.99 8.97
C SER A 58 5.16 -35.68 7.48
N SER A 59 6.31 -35.29 6.88
CA SER A 59 7.04 -35.86 5.71
C SER A 59 6.30 -36.43 4.47
N THR A 60 4.98 -36.55 4.49
CA THR A 60 4.18 -37.32 3.52
C THR A 60 3.87 -36.59 2.21
N ALA A 61 4.20 -35.30 2.16
CA ALA A 61 3.83 -34.44 1.04
C ALA A 61 4.91 -34.42 -0.07
N HIS A 62 6.17 -34.76 0.28
CA HIS A 62 7.29 -34.92 -0.66
C HIS A 62 7.08 -35.97 -1.78
N PRO A 63 6.63 -37.22 -1.53
CA PRO A 63 6.62 -38.27 -2.56
C PRO A 63 5.64 -38.04 -3.72
N HIS A 64 4.48 -37.43 -3.49
CA HIS A 64 3.50 -37.13 -4.55
C HIS A 64 4.01 -36.06 -5.50
N LEU A 65 4.62 -35.03 -4.94
CA LEU A 65 5.23 -33.94 -5.66
C LEU A 65 6.46 -34.39 -6.46
N THR A 66 7.34 -35.22 -5.88
CA THR A 66 8.45 -35.85 -6.60
C THR A 66 7.95 -36.66 -7.79
N ARG A 67 6.81 -37.36 -7.67
CA ARG A 67 6.19 -38.09 -8.78
C ARG A 67 5.69 -37.14 -9.88
N LEU A 68 5.09 -36.01 -9.53
CA LEU A 68 4.62 -35.02 -10.51
C LEU A 68 5.77 -34.33 -11.24
N LEU A 69 6.84 -33.95 -10.53
CA LEU A 69 8.06 -33.40 -11.14
C LEU A 69 8.71 -34.43 -12.09
N ARG A 70 8.78 -35.71 -11.69
CA ARG A 70 9.25 -36.79 -12.56
C ARG A 70 8.37 -36.99 -13.80
N ALA A 71 7.05 -36.86 -13.65
CA ALA A 71 6.11 -36.96 -14.77
C ALA A 71 6.25 -35.79 -15.76
N ALA A 72 6.46 -34.57 -15.26
CA ALA A 72 6.76 -33.40 -16.08
C ALA A 72 8.09 -33.58 -16.84
N ARG A 73 9.13 -34.07 -16.16
CA ARG A 73 10.44 -34.38 -16.77
C ARG A 73 10.38 -35.48 -17.83
N ALA A 74 9.46 -36.44 -17.69
CA ALA A 74 9.28 -37.54 -18.64
C ALA A 74 8.66 -37.09 -19.98
N GLN A 75 8.10 -35.88 -20.06
CA GLN A 75 7.69 -35.25 -21.31
C GLN A 75 8.76 -34.23 -21.75
N PRO A 76 9.78 -34.65 -22.53
CA PRO A 76 10.84 -33.74 -22.96
C PRO A 76 10.25 -32.68 -23.90
N SER A 77 10.06 -31.46 -23.39
CA SER A 77 9.86 -30.28 -24.24
C SER A 77 11.22 -29.67 -24.58
N ARG A 78 11.44 -29.35 -25.85
CA ARG A 78 12.61 -28.56 -26.31
C ARG A 78 12.36 -27.05 -26.20
N GLU A 79 11.17 -26.65 -25.77
CA GLU A 79 10.81 -25.23 -25.62
C GLU A 79 11.40 -24.65 -24.32
N PRO A 80 11.89 -23.40 -24.35
CA PRO A 80 12.62 -22.79 -23.24
C PRO A 80 11.73 -22.55 -22.01
N LEU A 81 10.48 -22.14 -22.20
CA LEU A 81 9.57 -21.79 -21.10
C LEU A 81 9.16 -23.01 -20.23
N PRO A 82 8.74 -24.15 -20.80
CA PRO A 82 8.50 -25.37 -20.01
C PRO A 82 9.69 -25.83 -19.17
N GLN A 83 10.92 -25.68 -19.70
CA GLN A 83 12.15 -26.04 -18.98
C GLN A 83 12.40 -25.07 -17.82
N ALA A 84 12.24 -23.77 -18.05
CA ALA A 84 12.37 -22.76 -17.00
C ALA A 84 11.35 -22.93 -15.88
N LEU A 85 10.09 -23.24 -16.20
CA LEU A 85 9.06 -23.52 -15.20
C LEU A 85 9.33 -24.79 -14.39
N LEU A 86 9.91 -25.83 -15.02
CA LEU A 86 10.35 -27.03 -14.31
C LEU A 86 11.54 -26.72 -13.39
N ALA A 87 12.53 -25.98 -13.88
CA ALA A 87 13.69 -25.54 -13.10
C ALA A 87 13.28 -24.68 -11.89
N LEU A 88 12.33 -23.76 -12.09
CA LEU A 88 11.71 -22.99 -11.00
C LEU A 88 11.04 -23.91 -9.98
N ALA A 89 10.20 -24.87 -10.41
CA ALA A 89 9.51 -25.78 -9.51
C ALA A 89 10.49 -26.68 -8.71
N GLU A 90 11.55 -27.17 -9.35
CA GLU A 90 12.59 -27.95 -8.69
C GLU A 90 13.42 -27.09 -7.73
N GLY A 91 13.75 -25.85 -8.11
CA GLY A 91 14.45 -24.89 -7.26
C GLY A 91 13.65 -24.56 -6.00
N LEU A 92 12.36 -24.24 -6.17
CA LEU A 92 11.44 -23.99 -5.06
C LEU A 92 11.29 -25.23 -4.15
N TYR A 93 11.25 -26.43 -4.72
CA TYR A 93 11.20 -27.66 -3.94
C TYR A 93 12.43 -27.87 -3.05
N ARG A 94 13.62 -27.55 -3.57
CA ARG A 94 14.90 -27.67 -2.86
C ARG A 94 15.22 -26.46 -1.98
N TYR A 95 14.37 -25.44 -1.94
CA TYR A 95 14.55 -24.33 -1.02
C TYR A 95 14.34 -24.80 0.44
N PRO A 96 15.14 -24.37 1.43
CA PRO A 96 16.21 -23.37 1.37
C PRO A 96 17.63 -23.94 1.19
N GLN A 97 17.78 -25.16 0.64
CA GLN A 97 19.11 -25.74 0.39
C GLN A 97 19.85 -25.00 -0.73
N LEU A 98 21.19 -24.91 -0.64
CA LEU A 98 22.04 -24.26 -1.66
C LEU A 98 21.90 -24.86 -3.06
N GLU A 99 21.45 -26.12 -3.16
CA GLU A 99 21.15 -26.79 -4.43
C GLU A 99 19.99 -26.15 -5.22
N ALA A 100 19.14 -25.36 -4.57
CA ALA A 100 18.06 -24.62 -5.23
C ALA A 100 18.60 -23.51 -6.16
N ARG A 101 19.74 -22.90 -5.81
CA ARG A 101 20.32 -21.75 -6.51
C ARG A 101 20.50 -21.96 -8.03
N PRO A 102 21.24 -22.98 -8.50
CA PRO A 102 21.46 -23.16 -9.93
C PRO A 102 20.16 -23.39 -10.72
N LEU A 103 19.17 -24.05 -10.10
CA LEU A 103 17.87 -24.31 -10.72
C LEU A 103 17.02 -23.03 -10.84
N LEU A 104 17.08 -22.16 -9.84
CA LEU A 104 16.42 -20.85 -9.88
C LEU A 104 17.11 -19.93 -10.90
N GLU A 105 18.44 -19.89 -10.93
CA GLU A 105 19.22 -19.12 -11.92
C GLU A 105 18.94 -19.59 -13.36
N GLU A 106 18.86 -20.90 -13.59
CA GLU A 106 18.52 -21.49 -14.89
C GLU A 106 17.10 -21.11 -15.36
N SER A 107 16.17 -20.90 -14.43
CA SER A 107 14.81 -20.51 -14.77
C SER A 107 14.66 -19.06 -15.26
N LEU A 108 15.54 -18.15 -14.83
CA LEU A 108 15.34 -16.70 -15.02
C LEU A 108 15.22 -16.26 -16.48
N PRO A 109 16.15 -16.58 -17.41
CA PRO A 109 16.20 -15.93 -18.72
C PRO A 109 14.91 -16.08 -19.54
N ALA A 110 14.22 -17.22 -19.42
CA ALA A 110 12.96 -17.44 -20.12
C ALA A 110 11.75 -16.84 -19.39
N LEU A 111 11.81 -16.73 -18.06
CA LEU A 111 10.74 -16.14 -17.26
C LEU A 111 10.74 -14.62 -17.35
N GLU A 112 11.90 -13.96 -17.39
CA GLU A 112 11.99 -12.50 -17.51
C GLU A 112 11.37 -11.97 -18.82
N ALA A 113 11.39 -12.78 -19.88
CA ALA A 113 10.87 -12.40 -21.19
C ALA A 113 9.33 -12.33 -21.26
N GLU A 114 8.63 -13.24 -20.59
CA GLU A 114 7.18 -13.41 -20.78
C GLU A 114 6.38 -13.67 -19.48
N TRP A 115 7.04 -13.87 -18.32
CA TRP A 115 6.44 -14.35 -17.07
C TRP A 115 7.04 -13.65 -15.84
N ALA A 116 6.74 -12.35 -15.72
CA ALA A 116 7.30 -11.48 -14.68
C ALA A 116 6.99 -11.94 -13.24
N GLU A 117 5.86 -12.62 -12.99
CA GLU A 117 5.47 -13.08 -11.65
C GLU A 117 6.32 -14.28 -11.20
N GLU A 118 6.60 -15.21 -12.10
CA GLU A 118 7.47 -16.36 -11.89
C GLU A 118 8.94 -15.93 -11.81
N ALA A 119 9.34 -14.94 -12.62
CA ALA A 119 10.65 -14.31 -12.51
C ALA A 119 10.83 -13.64 -11.14
N LEU A 120 9.85 -12.84 -10.69
CA LEU A 120 9.83 -12.27 -9.34
C LEU A 120 10.03 -13.36 -8.27
N ARG A 121 9.32 -14.47 -8.40
CA ARG A 121 9.37 -15.57 -7.44
C ARG A 121 10.76 -16.21 -7.39
N ALA A 122 11.37 -16.46 -8.55
CA ALA A 122 12.73 -17.00 -8.65
C ALA A 122 13.75 -16.05 -8.00
N VAL A 123 13.69 -14.76 -8.35
CA VAL A 123 14.58 -13.71 -7.81
C VAL A 123 14.41 -13.59 -6.31
N ALA A 124 13.18 -13.60 -5.78
CA ALA A 124 12.93 -13.51 -4.35
C ALA A 124 13.57 -14.68 -3.57
N HIS A 125 13.50 -15.90 -4.10
CA HIS A 125 14.11 -17.07 -3.44
C HIS A 125 15.64 -17.05 -3.54
N LEU A 126 16.21 -16.54 -4.63
CA LEU A 126 17.65 -16.30 -4.75
C LEU A 126 18.13 -15.24 -3.74
N CYS A 127 17.46 -14.09 -3.69
CA CYS A 127 17.76 -13.03 -2.73
C CYS A 127 17.67 -13.51 -1.28
N ALA A 128 16.69 -14.36 -0.95
CA ALA A 128 16.55 -14.94 0.38
C ALA A 128 17.71 -15.90 0.72
N LEU A 129 18.16 -16.75 -0.22
CA LEU A 129 19.33 -17.61 -0.03
C LEU A 129 20.62 -16.80 0.23
N GLU A 130 20.73 -15.62 -0.37
CA GLU A 130 21.90 -14.75 -0.28
C GLU A 130 21.80 -13.70 0.85
N GLY A 131 20.63 -13.58 1.50
CA GLY A 131 20.36 -12.53 2.48
C GLY A 131 20.36 -11.11 1.88
N GLN A 132 20.10 -10.98 0.59
CA GLN A 132 20.10 -9.70 -0.13
C GLN A 132 18.69 -9.14 -0.30
N PRO A 133 18.53 -7.80 -0.34
CA PRO A 133 17.24 -7.19 -0.64
C PRO A 133 16.82 -7.44 -2.10
N LEU A 134 15.51 -7.45 -2.37
CA LEU A 134 15.00 -7.54 -3.73
C LEU A 134 15.48 -6.34 -4.59
N PRO A 135 16.04 -6.58 -5.78
CA PRO A 135 16.39 -5.53 -6.74
C PRO A 135 15.14 -4.98 -7.46
N GLU A 136 15.25 -3.79 -8.05
CA GLU A 136 14.25 -3.31 -9.01
C GLU A 136 14.35 -4.11 -10.34
N PRO A 137 13.24 -4.37 -11.06
CA PRO A 137 11.86 -3.93 -10.79
C PRO A 137 11.08 -4.85 -9.83
N TYR A 138 11.68 -5.97 -9.42
CA TYR A 138 11.03 -7.01 -8.62
C TYR A 138 10.60 -6.52 -7.23
N ARG A 139 11.34 -5.59 -6.65
CA ARG A 139 10.95 -4.89 -5.42
C ARG A 139 9.63 -4.15 -5.58
N SER A 140 9.48 -3.29 -6.59
CA SER A 140 8.22 -2.58 -6.87
C SER A 140 7.06 -3.55 -7.13
N MET A 141 7.33 -4.62 -7.87
CA MET A 141 6.36 -5.67 -8.16
C MET A 141 5.89 -6.40 -6.88
N ALA A 142 6.83 -6.80 -6.01
CA ALA A 142 6.56 -7.41 -4.71
C ALA A 142 5.76 -6.47 -3.79
N CYS A 143 6.06 -5.17 -3.80
CA CYS A 143 5.32 -4.15 -3.05
C CYS A 143 3.88 -3.96 -3.55
N SER A 144 3.64 -4.19 -4.84
CA SER A 144 2.31 -4.09 -5.44
C SER A 144 1.41 -5.29 -5.12
N LEU A 145 1.99 -6.41 -4.67
CA LEU A 145 1.25 -7.58 -4.22
C LEU A 145 0.53 -7.31 -2.89
N ARG A 146 -0.68 -7.85 -2.76
CA ARG A 146 -1.44 -7.84 -1.50
C ARG A 146 -0.67 -8.56 -0.38
N PRO A 147 -0.90 -8.24 0.90
CA PRO A 147 -0.27 -8.93 2.03
C PRO A 147 -0.35 -10.45 1.96
N GLU A 148 -1.51 -11.00 1.62
CA GLU A 148 -1.74 -12.44 1.50
C GLU A 148 -0.99 -13.02 0.29
N ALA A 149 -0.93 -12.28 -0.81
CA ALA A 149 -0.18 -12.67 -1.99
C ALA A 149 1.34 -12.64 -1.71
N ARG A 150 1.85 -11.69 -0.92
CA ARG A 150 3.28 -11.67 -0.52
C ARG A 150 3.63 -12.84 0.39
N ALA A 151 2.79 -13.09 1.40
CA ALA A 151 2.96 -14.23 2.31
C ALA A 151 2.92 -15.57 1.57
N LEU A 152 2.17 -15.62 0.45
CA LEU A 152 2.20 -16.75 -0.44
C LEU A 152 3.45 -16.73 -1.31
N PHE A 153 3.60 -15.76 -2.22
CA PHE A 153 4.59 -15.72 -3.31
C PHE A 153 6.05 -15.55 -2.88
N LEU A 154 6.33 -14.92 -1.74
CA LEU A 154 7.68 -14.54 -1.32
C LEU A 154 8.15 -15.41 -0.16
N PRO A 155 9.44 -15.77 -0.09
CA PRO A 155 9.99 -16.55 1.01
C PRO A 155 9.99 -15.74 2.31
N ALA A 156 9.77 -16.40 3.45
CA ALA A 156 9.70 -15.74 4.76
C ALA A 156 11.06 -15.20 5.22
N GLU A 157 12.14 -15.79 4.71
CA GLU A 157 13.53 -15.44 5.00
C GLU A 157 14.04 -14.27 4.15
N LEU A 158 13.24 -13.78 3.20
CA LEU A 158 13.57 -12.56 2.45
C LEU A 158 13.83 -11.42 3.46
N PRO A 159 14.97 -10.71 3.38
CA PRO A 159 15.17 -9.51 4.18
C PRO A 159 13.95 -8.62 4.05
N THR A 160 13.47 -8.06 5.16
CA THR A 160 12.21 -7.32 5.18
C THR A 160 12.18 -6.44 3.94
N LEU A 161 11.17 -6.66 3.10
CA LEU A 161 10.73 -5.62 2.21
C LEU A 161 10.52 -4.46 3.15
N ASN A 162 11.49 -3.55 3.24
CA ASN A 162 11.31 -2.27 3.89
C ASN A 162 10.32 -1.58 2.96
N LEU A 163 9.05 -1.98 3.08
CA LEU A 163 7.91 -1.35 2.51
C LEU A 163 8.03 0.03 3.14
N THR A 164 8.59 0.96 2.37
CA THR A 164 8.52 2.35 2.74
C THR A 164 7.03 2.56 2.89
N THR A 165 6.56 2.74 4.13
CA THR A 165 5.14 2.95 4.40
C THR A 165 4.72 4.04 3.44
N PRO A 166 3.76 3.78 2.52
CA PRO A 166 3.49 4.74 1.48
C PRO A 166 3.13 6.07 2.13
N TYR A 167 3.75 7.14 1.62
CA TYR A 167 3.64 8.45 2.21
C TYR A 167 2.68 9.30 1.38
N LEU A 168 1.55 9.65 1.98
CA LEU A 168 0.52 10.48 1.39
C LEU A 168 0.85 11.96 1.64
N GLU A 169 1.16 12.68 0.57
CA GLU A 169 1.40 14.12 0.59
C GLU A 169 0.12 14.84 0.17
N THR A 170 -0.47 15.54 1.14
CA THR A 170 -1.75 16.25 1.01
C THR A 170 -1.65 17.74 1.34
N LEU A 171 -0.62 18.18 2.05
CA LEU A 171 -0.42 19.60 2.40
C LEU A 171 0.32 20.31 1.27
N GLY A 172 -0.41 21.05 0.43
CA GLY A 172 0.15 21.73 -0.74
C GLY A 172 0.49 20.83 -1.93
N LYS A 173 0.33 19.51 -1.79
CA LYS A 173 0.47 18.51 -2.85
C LYS A 173 -0.72 17.55 -2.83
N ALA A 174 -0.80 16.67 -3.83
CA ALA A 174 -1.84 15.66 -3.94
C ALA A 174 -1.27 14.40 -4.60
N GLN A 175 -0.48 13.62 -3.87
CA GLN A 175 0.13 12.39 -4.39
C GLN A 175 0.40 11.37 -3.29
N LEU A 176 0.50 10.10 -3.68
CA LEU A 176 0.91 9.00 -2.82
C LEU A 176 2.25 8.45 -3.33
N GLN A 177 3.30 8.54 -2.52
CA GLN A 177 4.63 8.09 -2.92
C GLN A 177 4.66 6.57 -3.14
N GLY A 178 5.29 6.15 -4.24
CA GLY A 178 5.40 4.74 -4.61
C GLY A 178 4.17 4.18 -5.36
N TYR A 179 3.15 4.99 -5.62
CA TYR A 179 1.98 4.60 -6.41
C TYR A 179 1.87 5.45 -7.69
N PRO A 180 1.31 4.89 -8.79
CA PRO A 180 0.97 5.70 -9.95
C PRO A 180 -0.02 6.81 -9.55
N ASN A 181 -0.03 7.93 -10.30
CA ASN A 181 -0.89 9.07 -10.01
C ASN A 181 -2.34 8.66 -9.77
N LEU A 182 -2.75 8.68 -8.51
CA LEU A 182 -4.12 8.41 -8.11
C LEU A 182 -5.01 9.56 -8.55
N ARG A 183 -6.28 9.24 -8.81
CA ARG A 183 -7.25 10.30 -9.11
C ARG A 183 -7.45 11.21 -7.89
N PRO A 184 -7.79 12.48 -8.10
CA PRO A 184 -8.12 13.41 -7.01
C PRO A 184 -9.13 12.82 -6.03
N ARG A 185 -10.22 12.22 -6.54
CA ARG A 185 -11.26 11.59 -5.72
C ARG A 185 -10.75 10.41 -4.87
N SER A 186 -9.78 9.66 -5.38
CA SER A 186 -9.18 8.53 -4.66
C SER A 186 -8.24 9.02 -3.55
N LEU A 187 -7.52 10.12 -3.77
CA LEU A 187 -6.71 10.78 -2.74
C LEU A 187 -7.58 11.40 -1.65
N GLU A 188 -8.69 12.04 -2.01
CA GLU A 188 -9.69 12.55 -1.06
C GLU A 188 -10.23 11.42 -0.19
N LEU A 189 -10.67 10.32 -0.81
CA LEU A 189 -11.18 9.15 -0.09
C LEU A 189 -10.14 8.53 0.84
N LEU A 190 -8.87 8.40 0.41
CA LEU A 190 -7.79 7.93 1.27
C LEU A 190 -7.55 8.88 2.45
N THR A 191 -7.56 10.19 2.19
CA THR A 191 -7.37 11.23 3.23
C THR A 191 -8.48 11.14 4.29
N LEU A 192 -9.74 11.01 3.87
CA LEU A 192 -10.88 10.85 4.78
C LEU A 192 -10.79 9.55 5.58
N LEU A 193 -10.48 8.42 4.93
CA LEU A 193 -10.32 7.14 5.64
C LEU A 193 -9.18 7.18 6.67
N LEU A 194 -8.08 7.88 6.38
CA LEU A 194 -6.96 8.08 7.31
C LEU A 194 -7.32 9.02 8.46
N ALA A 195 -8.21 9.99 8.23
CA ALA A 195 -8.70 10.89 9.28
C ALA A 195 -9.65 10.20 10.27
N HIS A 196 -10.19 9.02 9.93
CA HIS A 196 -11.10 8.20 10.73
C HIS A 196 -10.52 6.78 10.96
N PRO A 197 -9.44 6.64 11.77
CA PRO A 197 -8.78 5.34 11.98
C PRO A 197 -9.69 4.29 12.65
N GLU A 198 -10.67 4.71 13.45
CA GLU A 198 -11.72 3.87 14.02
C GLU A 198 -12.76 3.42 12.98
N GLY A 199 -12.72 4.00 11.77
CA GLY A 199 -13.61 3.69 10.66
C GLY A 199 -14.87 4.55 10.64
N ILE A 200 -15.40 4.74 9.44
CA ILE A 200 -16.53 5.63 9.16
C ILE A 200 -17.68 4.87 8.49
N THR A 201 -18.92 5.24 8.80
CA THR A 201 -20.09 4.62 8.15
C THR A 201 -20.15 5.01 6.67
N GLY A 202 -20.76 4.17 5.83
CA GLY A 202 -20.86 4.46 4.40
C GLY A 202 -21.69 5.70 4.08
N GLU A 203 -22.66 6.03 4.93
CA GLU A 203 -23.48 7.24 4.82
C GLU A 203 -22.65 8.49 5.16
N ALA A 204 -21.99 8.50 6.34
CA ALA A 204 -21.14 9.61 6.75
C ALA A 204 -20.00 9.85 5.75
N LEU A 205 -19.36 8.79 5.27
CA LEU A 205 -18.30 8.89 4.26
C LEU A 205 -18.81 9.44 2.91
N ALA A 206 -20.05 9.12 2.53
CA ALA A 206 -20.65 9.67 1.32
C ALA A 206 -20.89 11.19 1.47
N HIS A 207 -21.33 11.64 2.64
CA HIS A 207 -21.49 13.07 2.97
C HIS A 207 -20.16 13.81 3.03
N GLU A 208 -19.11 13.18 3.55
CA GLU A 208 -17.78 13.82 3.61
C GLU A 208 -17.12 13.89 2.22
N LEU A 209 -17.39 12.92 1.33
CA LEU A 209 -16.76 12.89 0.01
C LEU A 209 -17.52 13.72 -1.04
N TYR A 210 -18.86 13.80 -0.94
CA TYR A 210 -19.71 14.46 -1.93
C TYR A 210 -20.66 15.47 -1.28
N SER A 211 -20.80 16.65 -1.88
CA SER A 211 -21.75 17.68 -1.45
C SER A 211 -23.20 17.17 -1.47
N GLU A 212 -23.54 16.36 -2.47
CA GLU A 212 -24.76 15.54 -2.48
C GLU A 212 -24.38 14.06 -2.36
N PRO A 213 -24.85 13.34 -1.32
CA PRO A 213 -24.38 11.98 -1.04
C PRO A 213 -24.72 11.03 -2.18
N ASN A 214 -23.71 10.39 -2.77
CA ASN A 214 -23.87 9.39 -3.82
C ASN A 214 -23.26 8.04 -3.39
N PRO A 215 -24.04 7.16 -2.75
CA PRO A 215 -23.56 5.86 -2.27
C PRO A 215 -23.03 4.95 -3.38
N GLN A 216 -23.56 5.07 -4.61
CA GLN A 216 -23.13 4.24 -5.74
C GLN A 216 -21.75 4.67 -6.26
N ALA A 217 -21.52 5.99 -6.37
CA ALA A 217 -20.22 6.55 -6.70
C ALA A 217 -19.18 6.19 -5.62
N LEU A 218 -19.55 6.30 -4.33
CA LEU A 218 -18.68 5.88 -3.22
C LEU A 218 -18.25 4.41 -3.34
N LYS A 219 -19.20 3.48 -3.57
CA LYS A 219 -18.87 2.06 -3.77
C LYS A 219 -17.90 1.84 -4.92
N THR A 220 -18.03 2.61 -5.99
CA THR A 220 -17.17 2.54 -7.17
C THR A 220 -15.75 3.00 -6.83
N GLU A 221 -15.60 4.11 -6.11
CA GLU A 221 -14.28 4.58 -5.66
C GLU A 221 -13.62 3.60 -4.69
N LEU A 222 -14.37 3.05 -3.73
CA LEU A 222 -13.88 2.02 -2.79
C LEU A 222 -13.44 0.75 -3.51
N CYS A 223 -14.22 0.27 -4.48
CA CYS A 223 -13.85 -0.88 -5.29
C CYS A 223 -12.52 -0.64 -6.02
N ARG A 224 -12.32 0.58 -6.52
CA ARG A 224 -11.09 0.94 -7.21
C ARG A 224 -9.86 0.98 -6.31
N LEU A 225 -9.98 1.58 -5.11
CA LEU A 225 -8.88 1.53 -4.14
C LEU A 225 -8.51 0.07 -3.80
N ARG A 226 -9.51 -0.82 -3.66
CA ARG A 226 -9.25 -2.26 -3.44
C ARG A 226 -8.59 -2.96 -4.62
N GLN A 227 -8.90 -2.55 -5.84
CA GLN A 227 -8.22 -3.03 -7.05
C GLN A 227 -6.77 -2.53 -7.12
N GLN A 228 -6.48 -1.36 -6.54
CA GLN A 228 -5.12 -0.80 -6.40
C GLN A 228 -4.33 -1.39 -5.21
N GLY A 229 -4.89 -2.38 -4.52
CA GLY A 229 -4.20 -3.11 -3.45
C GLY A 229 -4.45 -2.58 -2.03
N PHE A 230 -5.26 -1.53 -1.86
CA PHE A 230 -5.61 -1.04 -0.53
C PHE A 230 -6.62 -1.97 0.14
N ASP A 231 -6.26 -2.47 1.31
CA ASP A 231 -7.16 -3.20 2.20
C ASP A 231 -8.05 -2.22 2.97
N ILE A 232 -9.36 -2.33 2.72
CA ILE A 232 -10.39 -1.48 3.29
C ILE A 232 -11.50 -2.38 3.84
N GLN A 233 -11.58 -2.47 5.16
CA GLN A 233 -12.62 -3.19 5.88
C GLN A 233 -14.01 -2.65 5.51
N ASN A 234 -15.03 -3.51 5.50
CA ASN A 234 -16.42 -3.10 5.29
C ASN A 234 -17.12 -2.92 6.64
N ARG A 235 -17.89 -1.83 6.78
CA ARG A 235 -18.85 -1.56 7.86
C ARG A 235 -18.27 -1.72 9.29
N PRO A 236 -17.67 -0.66 9.86
CA PRO A 236 -17.38 0.64 9.24
C PRO A 236 -16.28 0.52 8.17
N TYR A 237 -16.24 1.46 7.23
CA TYR A 237 -15.14 1.54 6.29
C TYR A 237 -13.88 2.01 7.02
N ARG A 238 -12.85 1.15 7.03
CA ARG A 238 -11.58 1.42 7.70
C ARG A 238 -10.43 1.03 6.79
N LEU A 239 -9.46 1.92 6.61
CA LEU A 239 -8.23 1.59 5.89
C LEU A 239 -7.32 0.77 6.81
N LEU A 240 -7.05 -0.48 6.43
CA LEU A 240 -6.13 -1.37 7.17
C LEU A 240 -4.72 -1.33 6.59
N THR A 241 -4.58 -0.85 5.35
CA THR A 241 -3.26 -0.62 4.76
C THR A 241 -2.55 0.50 5.52
N PRO A 242 -1.35 0.26 6.08
CA PRO A 242 -0.61 1.31 6.75
C PRO A 242 -0.17 2.34 5.72
N ILE A 243 -0.60 3.58 5.90
CA ILE A 243 -0.20 4.73 5.09
C ILE A 243 0.18 5.84 6.07
N GLU A 244 1.36 6.41 5.90
CA GLU A 244 1.73 7.62 6.63
C GLU A 244 1.23 8.83 5.85
N ALA A 245 0.81 9.89 6.55
CA ALA A 245 0.39 11.11 5.89
C ALA A 245 0.99 12.34 6.56
N ASP A 246 1.34 13.34 5.74
CA ASP A 246 1.84 14.63 6.22
C ASP A 246 0.88 15.33 7.17
N PHE A 247 -0.43 15.33 6.85
CA PHE A 247 -1.44 15.95 7.71
C PHE A 247 -1.60 15.24 9.06
N LEU A 248 -1.46 13.90 9.11
CA LEU A 248 -1.50 13.15 10.37
C LEU A 248 -0.29 13.48 11.24
N LYS A 249 0.92 13.49 10.65
CA LYS A 249 2.15 13.90 11.35
C LYS A 249 2.07 15.34 11.85
N LEU A 250 1.46 16.23 11.08
CA LEU A 250 1.23 17.61 11.49
C LEU A 250 0.28 17.67 12.69
N GLN A 251 -0.84 16.95 12.65
CA GLN A 251 -1.79 16.89 13.76
C GLN A 251 -1.15 16.33 15.03
N GLU A 252 -0.36 15.27 14.91
CA GLU A 252 0.41 14.70 16.03
C GLU A 252 1.38 15.74 16.62
N ALA A 253 2.14 16.44 15.78
CA ALA A 253 3.03 17.50 16.23
C ALA A 253 2.27 18.62 16.97
N LEU A 254 1.08 19.01 16.47
CA LEU A 254 0.23 20.00 17.15
C LEU A 254 -0.32 19.51 18.50
N GLN A 255 -0.67 18.23 18.61
CA GLN A 255 -1.09 17.60 19.88
C GLN A 255 0.06 17.58 20.90
N GLN A 256 1.29 17.37 20.43
CA GLN A 256 2.50 17.37 21.25
C GLN A 256 3.05 18.79 21.52
N ASN A 257 2.32 19.85 21.16
CA ASN A 257 2.74 21.26 21.27
C ASN A 257 4.04 21.59 20.50
N GLN A 258 4.38 20.82 19.46
CA GLN A 258 5.58 21.01 18.66
C GLN A 258 5.26 21.89 17.43
N LEU A 259 5.28 23.20 17.63
CA LEU A 259 4.88 24.16 16.58
C LEU A 259 5.83 24.18 15.38
N HIS A 260 7.15 24.18 15.59
CA HIS A 260 8.12 24.25 14.49
C HIS A 260 8.06 23.02 13.56
N PRO A 261 8.03 21.76 14.07
CA PRO A 261 7.79 20.58 13.23
C PRO A 261 6.47 20.64 12.47
N ALA A 262 5.37 21.06 13.12
CA ALA A 262 4.07 21.19 12.46
C ALA A 262 4.11 22.18 11.29
N LEU A 263 4.74 23.35 11.47
CA LEU A 263 4.91 24.34 10.40
C LEU A 263 5.84 23.87 9.28
N ALA A 264 6.85 23.05 9.60
CA ALA A 264 7.74 22.48 8.59
C ALA A 264 7.00 21.47 7.68
N LEU A 265 6.02 20.75 8.22
CA LEU A 265 5.15 19.84 7.45
C LEU A 265 4.11 20.60 6.61
N TYR A 266 3.67 21.78 7.07
CA TYR A 266 2.66 22.59 6.38
C TYR A 266 3.21 23.27 5.12
N GLN A 267 3.23 22.55 4.00
CA GLN A 267 3.70 23.09 2.72
C GLN A 267 2.64 23.90 1.95
N GLY A 268 1.38 23.78 2.34
CA GLY A 268 0.24 24.53 1.82
C GLY A 268 -1.09 23.91 2.30
N PRO A 269 -2.24 24.41 1.83
CA PRO A 269 -3.55 23.90 2.23
C PRO A 269 -3.72 22.41 1.90
N LEU A 270 -4.50 21.70 2.72
CA LEU A 270 -4.81 20.29 2.52
C LEU A 270 -5.62 20.07 1.23
N LEU A 271 -5.05 19.37 0.24
CA LEU A 271 -5.66 19.07 -1.06
C LEU A 271 -6.36 20.30 -1.66
N PRO A 272 -5.63 21.38 -2.01
CA PRO A 272 -6.21 22.73 -2.18
C PRO A 272 -7.29 22.85 -3.25
N ARG A 273 -7.35 21.91 -4.21
CA ARG A 273 -8.35 21.85 -5.28
C ARG A 273 -9.57 20.99 -4.96
N SER A 274 -9.53 20.28 -3.84
CA SER A 274 -10.64 19.44 -3.38
C SER A 274 -11.78 20.30 -2.84
N GLN A 275 -13.00 19.95 -3.26
CA GLN A 275 -14.28 20.50 -2.82
C GLN A 275 -15.08 19.46 -2.02
N ALA A 276 -14.44 18.38 -1.58
CA ALA A 276 -15.11 17.36 -0.78
C ALA A 276 -15.38 17.94 0.62
N PRO A 277 -16.64 17.93 1.12
CA PRO A 277 -16.99 18.61 2.37
C PRO A 277 -16.14 18.21 3.58
N GLY A 278 -15.82 16.92 3.73
CA GLY A 278 -14.97 16.43 4.81
C GLY A 278 -13.51 16.87 4.67
N VAL A 279 -13.00 17.00 3.46
CA VAL A 279 -11.64 17.48 3.20
C VAL A 279 -11.54 18.98 3.47
N GLU A 280 -12.55 19.77 3.08
CA GLU A 280 -12.63 21.19 3.40
C GLU A 280 -12.73 21.39 4.92
N ALA A 281 -13.59 20.63 5.61
CA ALA A 281 -13.70 20.68 7.06
C ALA A 281 -12.37 20.32 7.75
N LEU A 282 -11.67 19.28 7.26
CA LEU A 282 -10.36 18.88 7.77
C LEU A 282 -9.30 19.96 7.53
N ARG A 283 -9.27 20.56 6.33
CA ARG A 283 -8.39 21.68 5.97
C ARG A 283 -8.60 22.84 6.93
N ASN A 284 -9.84 23.30 7.09
CA ASN A 284 -10.20 24.42 7.96
C ASN A 284 -9.78 24.13 9.41
N ARG A 285 -10.07 22.92 9.91
CA ARG A 285 -9.67 22.51 11.27
C ARG A 285 -8.15 22.56 11.49
N ILE A 286 -7.36 22.07 10.52
CA ILE A 286 -5.90 22.12 10.60
C ILE A 286 -5.40 23.57 10.59
N GLU A 287 -5.92 24.39 9.68
CA GLU A 287 -5.54 25.79 9.56
C GLU A 287 -5.92 26.60 10.80
N GLU A 288 -7.12 26.44 11.34
CA GLU A 288 -7.55 27.10 12.58
C GLU A 288 -6.65 26.76 13.77
N GLN A 289 -6.28 25.48 13.92
CA GLN A 289 -5.34 25.06 14.98
C GLN A 289 -3.98 25.70 14.79
N LEU A 290 -3.43 25.70 13.57
CA LEU A 290 -2.15 26.37 13.27
C LEU A 290 -2.21 27.86 13.57
N LYS A 291 -3.24 28.57 13.07
CA LYS A 291 -3.45 30.00 13.30
C LYS A 291 -3.48 30.29 14.79
N ARG A 292 -4.25 29.52 15.56
CA ARG A 292 -4.36 29.73 17.01
C ARG A 292 -3.02 29.57 17.70
N ARG A 293 -2.29 28.49 17.42
CA ARG A 293 -0.97 28.23 18.04
C ARG A 293 0.05 29.29 17.71
N VAL A 294 0.06 29.75 16.47
CA VAL A 294 1.00 30.75 15.98
C VAL A 294 0.67 32.14 16.52
N LEU A 295 -0.62 32.48 16.61
CA LEU A 295 -1.07 33.72 17.25
C LEU A 295 -0.76 33.71 18.75
N ASP A 296 -0.84 32.58 19.45
CA ASP A 296 -0.49 32.52 20.87
C ASP A 296 1.05 32.47 21.11
N HIS A 297 1.87 32.31 20.05
CA HIS A 297 3.32 32.22 20.16
C HIS A 297 4.00 33.61 20.21
N PRO A 298 4.99 33.83 21.10
CA PRO A 298 5.63 35.15 21.28
C PRO A 298 6.56 35.54 20.12
N ASP A 299 7.24 34.57 19.50
CA ASP A 299 8.13 34.81 18.36
C ASP A 299 7.31 35.11 17.08
N PRO A 300 7.57 36.22 16.35
CA PRO A 300 6.92 36.52 15.08
C PRO A 300 7.32 35.59 13.92
N GLU A 301 8.40 34.82 14.02
CA GLU A 301 8.88 33.97 12.92
C GLU A 301 7.90 32.86 12.51
N PRO A 302 7.34 32.04 13.43
CA PRO A 302 6.23 31.12 13.11
C PRO A 302 5.04 31.79 12.43
N LEU A 303 4.72 33.02 12.84
CA LEU A 303 3.61 33.82 12.29
C LEU A 303 3.88 34.27 10.87
N TYR A 304 5.09 34.73 10.60
CA TYR A 304 5.52 35.05 9.25
C TYR A 304 5.46 33.84 8.32
N ARG A 305 5.97 32.68 8.76
CA ARG A 305 5.96 31.45 7.94
C ARG A 305 4.54 30.99 7.60
N LEU A 306 3.62 31.01 8.56
CA LEU A 306 2.23 30.62 8.29
C LEU A 306 1.53 31.63 7.37
N ALA A 307 1.71 32.93 7.60
CA ALA A 307 1.12 33.99 6.77
C ALA A 307 1.57 33.90 5.29
N GLN A 308 2.82 33.52 5.03
CA GLN A 308 3.29 33.27 3.66
C GLN A 308 2.57 32.11 2.97
N LYS A 309 2.16 31.08 3.73
CA LYS A 309 1.43 29.92 3.20
C LYS A 309 -0.07 30.17 3.06
N LEU A 310 -0.60 31.13 3.82
CA LEU A 310 -1.99 31.58 3.81
C LEU A 310 -2.06 33.08 3.48
N PRO A 311 -1.68 33.46 2.24
CA PRO A 311 -1.48 34.86 1.88
C PRO A 311 -2.75 35.71 1.96
N ASP A 312 -3.93 35.10 1.93
CA ASP A 312 -5.21 35.80 1.95
C ASP A 312 -5.77 35.99 3.38
N ASP A 313 -5.09 35.46 4.41
CA ASP A 313 -5.54 35.58 5.80
C ASP A 313 -5.12 36.91 6.42
N LEU A 314 -6.03 37.90 6.37
CA LEU A 314 -5.80 39.25 6.90
C LEU A 314 -5.38 39.24 8.38
N ALA A 315 -5.99 38.39 9.21
CA ALA A 315 -5.74 38.37 10.65
C ALA A 315 -4.29 37.99 10.98
N LEU A 316 -3.71 37.05 10.23
CA LEU A 316 -2.30 36.68 10.38
C LEU A 316 -1.37 37.86 10.04
N TRP A 317 -1.65 38.57 8.94
CA TRP A 317 -0.83 39.71 8.52
C TRP A 317 -0.93 40.91 9.48
N GLU A 318 -2.13 41.20 10.00
CA GLU A 318 -2.32 42.25 11.00
C GLU A 318 -1.61 41.92 12.32
N ALA A 319 -1.74 40.68 12.80
CA ALA A 319 -1.04 40.23 14.00
C ALA A 319 0.49 40.28 13.83
N LEU A 320 0.99 39.94 12.64
CA LEU A 320 2.41 40.02 12.35
C LEU A 320 2.91 41.47 12.36
N LEU A 321 2.13 42.38 11.78
CA LEU A 321 2.47 43.80 11.77
C LEU A 321 2.53 44.42 13.17
N GLN A 322 1.69 43.95 14.09
CA GLN A 322 1.71 44.37 15.49
C GLN A 322 2.96 43.88 16.25
N ARG A 323 3.56 42.77 15.83
CA ARG A 323 4.70 42.14 16.51
C ARG A 323 6.05 42.50 15.91
N LEU A 324 6.10 42.79 14.61
CA LEU A 324 7.34 43.14 13.94
C LEU A 324 7.82 44.53 14.36
N PRO A 325 9.09 44.69 14.79
CA PRO A 325 9.65 46.00 15.02
C PRO A 325 9.77 46.77 13.70
N ALA A 326 9.62 48.09 13.74
CA ALA A 326 9.65 48.94 12.54
C ALA A 326 11.00 48.89 11.78
N GLN A 327 12.08 48.44 12.43
CA GLN A 327 13.41 48.27 11.84
C GLN A 327 13.60 46.90 11.17
N ASP A 328 12.66 45.96 11.31
CA ASP A 328 12.74 44.65 10.65
C ASP A 328 12.64 44.85 9.12
N PRO A 329 13.56 44.26 8.32
CA PRO A 329 13.55 44.41 6.87
C PRO A 329 12.26 43.92 6.20
N ARG A 330 11.50 43.04 6.85
CA ARG A 330 10.22 42.52 6.35
C ARG A 330 9.06 43.51 6.55
N TYR A 331 9.19 44.46 7.47
CA TYR A 331 8.10 45.35 7.90
C TYR A 331 7.41 46.10 6.74
N PRO A 332 8.14 46.72 5.77
CA PRO A 332 7.49 47.45 4.68
C PRO A 332 6.62 46.56 3.79
N ALA A 333 7.08 45.32 3.52
CA ALA A 333 6.34 44.36 2.70
C ALA A 333 5.07 43.86 3.42
N VAL A 334 5.17 43.55 4.71
CA VAL A 334 4.04 43.13 5.56
C VAL A 334 2.98 44.23 5.63
N LEU A 335 3.40 45.50 5.83
CA LEU A 335 2.51 46.65 5.87
C LEU A 335 1.75 46.85 4.54
N ALA A 336 2.45 46.78 3.42
CA ALA A 336 1.83 46.91 2.10
C ALA A 336 0.80 45.81 1.86
N TRP A 337 1.12 44.56 2.24
CA TRP A 337 0.24 43.41 2.04
C TRP A 337 -1.01 43.48 2.93
N ALA A 338 -0.84 43.76 4.23
CA ALA A 338 -1.96 43.90 5.17
C ALA A 338 -2.94 45.00 4.74
N ARG A 339 -2.42 46.16 4.29
CA ARG A 339 -3.25 47.24 3.75
C ARG A 339 -4.03 46.82 2.51
N ARG A 340 -3.39 46.05 1.60
CA ARG A 340 -4.04 45.54 0.39
C ARG A 340 -5.21 44.62 0.74
N LEU A 341 -5.01 43.66 1.64
CA LEU A 341 -6.05 42.75 2.10
C LEU A 341 -7.17 43.51 2.83
N SER A 342 -6.84 44.42 3.75
CA SER A 342 -7.83 45.22 4.47
C SER A 342 -8.74 46.02 3.54
N ALA A 343 -8.22 46.49 2.40
CA ALA A 343 -9.01 47.18 1.38
C ALA A 343 -9.92 46.25 0.55
N GLN A 344 -9.64 44.94 0.49
CA GLN A 344 -10.48 43.95 -0.21
C GLN A 344 -11.66 43.45 0.64
N TYR A 345 -11.54 43.52 1.97
CA TYR A 345 -12.57 43.11 2.92
C TYR A 345 -13.52 44.25 3.36
N ARG A 346 -13.28 45.48 2.89
CA ARG A 346 -14.18 46.64 3.04
C ARG A 346 -15.02 46.80 1.78
#